data_AF-A0A839Z351-F1
#
_entry.id   AF-A0A839Z351-F1
#
_cell.length_a   1.000
_cell.length_b   1.000
_cell.length_c   1.000
_cell.angle_alpha   90.00
_cell.angle_beta   90.00
_cell.angle_gamma   90.00
#
_symmetry.space_group_name_H-M   'P 1'
#
loop_
_entity.id
_entity.type
_entity.pdbx_description
1 polymer ?
#
loop_
_entity_poly.entity_id
_entity_poly.type
_entity_poly.pdbx_seq_one_letter_code
_entity_poly.pdbx_strand_id
1 'polypeptide(L)'
;MDFGYIKTVLSHAAAVHGVTLSTEPLDLARIALKRLGLIGKGKERDRRPTQDEPNRILTALDENPRQSIPVRRIVRFAAATAMRQAEICRVEWRDFDPRTRMLLIRDRRDPRRKDGNHQRIPLLDVAGYDACEIIE
;
A
#
# COMPACT_ATOMS: atom_id res chain seq x y z
N MET A 1 -3.96 8.76 13.84
CA MET A 1 -2.89 9.78 13.90
C MET A 1 -1.83 9.26 14.85
N ASP A 2 -0.61 9.04 14.38
CA ASP A 2 0.42 8.29 15.10
C ASP A 2 1.13 9.18 16.14
N PHE A 3 1.10 8.81 17.42
CA PHE A 3 1.86 9.47 18.49
C PHE A 3 3.37 9.52 18.18
N GLY A 4 3.88 8.55 17.40
CA GLY A 4 5.24 8.58 16.89
C GLY A 4 5.49 9.76 15.96
N TYR A 5 4.57 10.06 15.06
CA TYR A 5 4.72 11.16 14.10
C TYR A 5 4.72 12.52 14.80
N ILE A 6 3.83 12.71 15.79
CA ILE A 6 3.80 13.92 16.61
C ILE A 6 5.16 14.11 17.31
N LYS A 7 5.74 13.02 17.85
CA LYS A 7 7.06 13.09 18.50
C LYS A 7 8.13 13.55 17.52
N THR A 8 8.16 12.94 16.34
CA THR A 8 9.13 13.29 15.30
C THR A 8 9.06 14.77 14.93
N VAL A 9 7.86 15.30 14.71
CA VAL A 9 7.67 16.72 14.35
C VAL A 9 8.10 17.64 15.50
N LEU A 10 7.69 17.35 16.75
CA LEU A 10 8.08 18.16 17.90
C LEU A 10 9.60 18.12 18.14
N SER A 11 10.21 16.93 18.11
CA SER A 11 11.67 16.79 18.24
C SER A 11 12.40 17.59 17.16
N HIS A 12 11.91 17.57 15.92
CA HIS A 12 12.52 18.34 14.83
C HIS A 12 12.36 19.86 15.04
N ALA A 13 11.16 20.32 15.43
CA ALA A 13 10.91 21.73 15.71
C ALA A 13 11.82 22.27 16.83
N ALA A 14 12.01 21.50 17.91
CA ALA A 14 12.92 21.87 18.99
C ALA A 14 14.38 21.87 18.54
N ALA A 15 14.84 20.78 17.90
CA ALA A 15 16.25 20.58 17.59
C ALA A 15 16.76 21.40 16.40
N VAL A 16 15.94 21.60 15.37
CA VAL A 16 16.35 22.24 14.11
C VAL A 16 15.88 23.68 14.03
N HIS A 17 14.67 23.96 14.52
CA HIS A 17 14.08 25.30 14.43
C HIS A 17 14.18 26.09 15.73
N GLY A 18 14.79 25.52 16.78
CA GLY A 18 15.01 26.20 18.06
C GLY A 18 13.71 26.57 18.79
N VAL A 19 12.60 25.94 18.45
CA VAL A 19 11.31 26.23 19.09
C VAL A 19 11.35 25.71 20.53
N THR A 20 11.06 26.57 21.50
CA THR A 20 11.04 26.21 22.92
C THR A 20 9.82 25.34 23.24
N LEU A 21 9.97 24.03 23.08
CA LEU A 21 8.93 23.05 23.39
C LEU A 21 9.54 21.76 23.94
N SER A 22 8.82 21.11 24.85
CA SER A 22 9.24 19.85 25.49
C SER A 22 8.53 18.66 24.85
N THR A 23 9.26 17.57 24.61
CA THR A 23 8.69 16.29 24.17
C THR A 23 8.26 15.40 25.34
N GLU A 24 8.59 15.79 26.58
CA GLU A 24 8.30 15.01 27.78
C GLU A 24 6.82 14.68 27.97
N PRO A 25 5.86 15.63 27.77
CA PRO A 25 4.44 15.30 27.92
C PRO A 25 3.99 14.18 26.96
N LEU A 26 4.58 14.15 25.76
CA LEU A 26 4.27 13.13 24.76
C LEU A 26 4.87 11.77 25.13
N ASP A 27 6.05 11.76 25.74
CA ASP A 27 6.68 10.54 26.24
C ASP A 27 5.88 9.94 27.40
N LEU A 28 5.44 10.77 28.34
CA LEU A 28 4.54 10.37 29.43
C LEU A 28 3.20 9.84 28.90
N ALA A 29 2.60 10.54 27.94
CA ALA A 29 1.36 10.10 27.30
C ALA A 29 1.54 8.73 26.63
N ARG A 30 2.65 8.52 25.91
CA ARG A 30 2.93 7.22 25.25
C ARG A 30 3.08 6.09 26.26
N ILE A 31 3.72 6.34 27.40
CA ILE A 31 3.82 5.35 28.50
C ILE A 31 2.43 5.03 29.06
N ALA A 32 1.63 6.06 29.38
CA ALA A 32 0.29 5.91 29.94
C ALA A 32 -0.63 5.14 28.98
N LEU A 33 -0.70 5.54 27.72
CA LEU A 33 -1.55 4.91 26.71
C LEU A 33 -1.15 3.45 26.46
N LYS A 34 0.14 3.13 26.50
CA LYS A 34 0.62 1.75 26.35
C LYS A 34 0.23 0.90 27.57
N ARG A 35 0.33 1.46 28.79
CA ARG A 35 -0.11 0.78 30.03
C ARG A 35 -1.63 0.56 30.07
N LEU A 36 -2.39 1.50 29.54
CA LEU A 36 -3.85 1.42 29.42
C LEU A 36 -4.31 0.54 28.26
N GLY A 37 -3.39 0.01 27.43
CA GLY A 37 -3.73 -0.81 26.26
C GLY A 37 -4.41 -0.04 25.12
N LEU A 38 -4.39 1.30 25.15
CA LEU A 38 -5.02 2.17 24.14
C LEU A 38 -4.16 2.30 22.89
N ILE A 39 -2.85 2.08 23.02
CA ILE A 39 -1.91 1.98 21.90
C ILE A 39 -1.10 0.70 22.03
N GLY A 40 -0.80 0.08 20.90
CA GLY A 40 -0.06 -1.17 20.86
C GLY A 40 0.19 -1.62 19.44
N LYS A 41 0.90 -2.74 19.29
CA LYS A 41 0.97 -3.41 18.00
C LYS A 41 -0.42 -3.95 17.67
N GLY A 42 -0.80 -3.86 16.39
CA GLY A 42 -1.99 -4.56 15.91
C GLY A 42 -1.87 -6.05 16.16
N LYS A 43 -3.01 -6.74 16.29
CA LYS A 43 -3.03 -8.20 16.38
C LYS A 43 -2.57 -8.77 15.04
N GLU A 44 -1.43 -9.43 15.04
CA GLU A 44 -0.93 -10.13 13.86
C GLU A 44 -1.89 -11.26 13.49
N ARG A 45 -2.06 -11.46 12.18
CA ARG A 45 -3.00 -12.42 11.62
C ARG A 45 -2.28 -13.22 10.56
N ASP A 46 -2.01 -14.47 10.85
CA ASP A 46 -1.41 -15.42 9.91
C ASP A 46 -2.51 -16.18 9.16
N ARG A 47 -3.27 -15.44 8.34
CA ARG A 47 -4.29 -16.01 7.44
C ARG A 47 -4.54 -15.10 6.25
N ARG A 48 -5.06 -15.68 5.16
CA ARG A 48 -5.59 -14.89 4.05
C ARG A 48 -6.78 -14.03 4.54
N PRO A 49 -6.88 -12.74 4.15
CA PRO A 49 -8.08 -11.95 4.40
C PRO A 49 -9.29 -12.60 3.71
N THR A 50 -10.46 -12.50 4.33
CA THR A 50 -11.71 -12.86 3.64
C THR A 50 -12.02 -11.81 2.59
N GLN A 51 -12.85 -12.11 1.59
CA GLN A 51 -13.18 -11.16 0.52
C GLN A 51 -13.92 -9.90 1.03
N ASP A 52 -14.65 -10.01 2.12
CA ASP A 52 -15.36 -8.91 2.76
C ASP A 52 -14.40 -7.86 3.37
N GLU A 53 -13.24 -8.27 3.88
CA GLU A 53 -12.26 -7.36 4.48
C GLU A 53 -11.69 -6.31 3.51
N PRO A 54 -11.10 -6.68 2.35
CA PRO A 54 -10.68 -5.69 1.35
C PRO A 54 -11.87 -4.95 0.76
N ASN A 55 -13.05 -5.58 0.61
CA ASN A 55 -14.24 -4.88 0.11
C ASN A 55 -14.63 -3.70 1.00
N ARG A 56 -14.67 -3.87 2.32
CA ARG A 56 -14.96 -2.78 3.27
C ARG A 56 -13.94 -1.64 3.17
N ILE A 57 -12.65 -1.97 3.06
CA ILE A 57 -11.58 -0.99 2.91
C ILE A 57 -11.76 -0.20 1.60
N LEU A 58 -12.01 -0.90 0.49
CA LEU A 58 -12.19 -0.29 -0.80
C LEU A 58 -13.44 0.59 -0.84
N THR A 59 -14.56 0.14 -0.29
CA THR A 59 -15.78 0.96 -0.18
C THR A 59 -15.52 2.26 0.59
N ALA A 60 -14.88 2.20 1.75
CA ALA A 60 -14.54 3.40 2.52
C ALA A 60 -13.59 4.36 1.76
N LEU A 61 -12.72 3.81 0.91
CA LEU A 61 -11.84 4.61 0.05
C LEU A 61 -12.59 5.25 -1.12
N ASP A 62 -13.56 4.56 -1.70
CA ASP A 62 -14.39 5.09 -2.79
C ASP A 62 -15.33 6.20 -2.30
N GLU A 63 -15.81 6.10 -1.05
CA GLU A 63 -16.64 7.12 -0.41
C GLU A 63 -15.84 8.37 0.03
N ASN A 64 -14.50 8.30 0.03
CA ASN A 64 -13.66 9.43 0.42
C ASN A 64 -13.55 10.45 -0.72
N PRO A 65 -14.09 11.68 -0.60
CA PRO A 65 -14.07 12.68 -1.66
C PRO A 65 -12.67 13.19 -1.99
N ARG A 66 -11.68 12.94 -1.13
CA ARG A 66 -10.26 13.28 -1.38
C ARG A 66 -9.54 12.20 -2.17
N GLN A 67 -10.18 11.07 -2.44
CA GLN A 67 -9.59 9.99 -3.21
C GLN A 67 -9.63 10.33 -4.69
N SER A 68 -8.46 10.61 -5.27
CA SER A 68 -8.30 10.87 -6.71
C SER A 68 -7.71 9.69 -7.48
N ILE A 69 -7.04 8.78 -6.76
CA ILE A 69 -6.38 7.62 -7.35
C ILE A 69 -7.38 6.47 -7.43
N PRO A 70 -7.43 5.70 -8.54
CA PRO A 70 -8.31 4.55 -8.68
C PRO A 70 -7.81 3.35 -7.84
N VAL A 71 -7.79 3.49 -6.51
CA VAL A 71 -7.20 2.51 -5.58
C VAL A 71 -7.93 1.17 -5.65
N ARG A 72 -9.25 1.15 -5.81
CA ARG A 72 -10.01 -0.09 -6.06
C ARG A 72 -9.46 -0.85 -7.25
N ARG A 73 -9.25 -0.18 -8.38
CA ARG A 73 -8.72 -0.80 -9.62
C ARG A 73 -7.32 -1.36 -9.36
N ILE A 74 -6.43 -0.56 -8.78
CA ILE A 74 -5.03 -0.95 -8.51
C ILE A 74 -4.94 -2.14 -7.54
N VAL A 75 -5.70 -2.11 -6.44
CA VAL A 75 -5.66 -3.17 -5.41
C VAL A 75 -6.21 -4.49 -5.96
N ARG A 76 -7.32 -4.44 -6.70
CA ARG A 76 -7.88 -5.64 -7.35
C ARG A 76 -6.92 -6.22 -8.39
N PHE A 77 -6.30 -5.36 -9.19
CA PHE A 77 -5.28 -5.77 -10.16
C PHE A 77 -4.05 -6.40 -9.46
N ALA A 78 -3.58 -5.80 -8.36
CA ALA A 78 -2.50 -6.36 -7.57
C ALA A 78 -2.85 -7.73 -6.96
N ALA A 79 -4.08 -7.88 -6.48
CA ALA A 79 -4.57 -9.15 -5.96
C ALA A 79 -4.68 -10.22 -7.05
N ALA A 80 -5.06 -9.83 -8.28
CA ALA A 80 -5.18 -10.73 -9.43
C ALA A 80 -3.82 -11.22 -9.95
N THR A 81 -2.82 -10.33 -9.99
CA THR A 81 -1.53 -10.57 -10.66
C THR A 81 -0.37 -10.89 -9.71
N ALA A 82 -0.55 -10.65 -8.40
CA ALA A 82 0.52 -10.69 -7.39
C ALA A 82 1.72 -9.78 -7.72
N MET A 83 1.54 -8.76 -8.55
CA MET A 83 2.57 -7.78 -8.90
C MET A 83 2.82 -6.78 -7.77
N ARG A 84 4.02 -6.21 -7.72
CA ARG A 84 4.32 -5.13 -6.78
C ARG A 84 3.69 -3.83 -7.27
N GLN A 85 3.26 -2.97 -6.34
CA GLN A 85 2.67 -1.66 -6.66
C GLN A 85 3.52 -0.85 -7.65
N ALA A 86 4.84 -0.76 -7.43
CA ALA A 86 5.73 0.00 -8.28
C ALA A 86 5.86 -0.59 -9.71
N GLU A 87 5.66 -1.91 -9.87
CA GLU A 87 5.62 -2.57 -11.17
C GLU A 87 4.31 -2.21 -11.89
N ILE A 88 3.17 -2.31 -11.18
CA ILE A 88 1.83 -1.97 -11.69
C ILE A 88 1.78 -0.52 -12.20
N CYS A 89 2.29 0.43 -11.42
CA CYS A 89 2.24 1.86 -11.77
C CYS A 89 3.16 2.28 -12.93
N ARG A 90 3.99 1.37 -13.46
CA ARG A 90 4.89 1.63 -14.60
C ARG A 90 4.43 1.00 -15.90
N VAL A 91 3.42 0.13 -15.84
CA VAL A 91 2.87 -0.53 -17.01
C VAL A 91 2.26 0.50 -17.95
N GLU A 92 2.53 0.36 -19.23
CA GLU A 92 1.93 1.18 -20.28
C GLU A 92 1.00 0.35 -21.18
N TRP A 93 0.08 0.99 -21.91
CA TRP A 93 -0.83 0.28 -22.81
C TRP A 93 -0.14 -0.57 -23.86
N ARG A 94 1.04 -0.14 -24.35
CA ARG A 94 1.85 -0.90 -25.30
C ARG A 94 2.41 -2.21 -24.73
N ASP A 95 2.39 -2.39 -23.42
CA ASP A 95 2.87 -3.58 -22.74
C ASP A 95 1.80 -4.67 -22.65
N PHE A 96 0.53 -4.32 -22.89
CA PHE A 96 -0.60 -5.25 -22.85
C PHE A 96 -0.90 -5.80 -24.25
N ASP A 97 -0.98 -7.12 -24.34
CA ASP A 97 -1.41 -7.85 -25.55
C ASP A 97 -2.79 -8.48 -25.30
N PRO A 98 -3.87 -7.88 -25.82
CA PRO A 98 -5.23 -8.37 -25.59
C PRO A 98 -5.50 -9.71 -26.29
N ARG A 99 -4.78 -10.02 -27.39
CA ARG A 99 -4.98 -11.28 -28.12
C ARG A 99 -4.48 -12.47 -27.33
N THR A 100 -3.35 -12.30 -26.66
CA THR A 100 -2.73 -13.36 -25.85
C THR A 100 -3.04 -13.25 -24.37
N ARG A 101 -3.71 -12.17 -23.93
CA ARG A 101 -3.94 -11.82 -22.52
C ARG A 101 -2.64 -11.78 -21.71
N MET A 102 -1.58 -11.26 -22.32
CA MET A 102 -0.26 -11.18 -21.71
C MET A 102 0.10 -9.73 -21.39
N LEU A 103 0.81 -9.53 -20.29
CA LEU A 103 1.34 -8.24 -19.89
C LEU A 103 2.86 -8.28 -19.76
N LEU A 104 3.55 -7.33 -20.40
CA LEU A 104 4.98 -7.14 -20.25
C LEU A 104 5.28 -6.27 -19.01
N ILE A 105 6.04 -6.83 -18.07
CA ILE A 105 6.57 -6.11 -16.91
C ILE A 105 8.01 -5.72 -17.22
N ARG A 106 8.28 -4.42 -17.26
CA ARG A 106 9.64 -3.88 -17.47
C ARG A 106 10.39 -3.79 -16.15
N ASP A 107 11.70 -4.04 -16.21
CA ASP A 107 12.64 -4.02 -15.08
C ASP A 107 12.06 -4.62 -13.77
N ARG A 108 11.58 -5.86 -13.87
CA ARG A 108 10.92 -6.55 -12.75
C ARG A 108 11.86 -6.59 -11.56
N ARG A 109 11.30 -6.31 -10.37
CA ARG A 109 12.10 -6.11 -9.17
C ARG A 109 12.84 -7.39 -8.78
N ASP A 110 14.16 -7.33 -8.89
CA ASP A 110 15.11 -8.36 -8.47
C ASP A 110 16.21 -7.70 -7.60
N PRO A 111 16.66 -8.34 -6.51
CA PRO A 111 17.66 -7.76 -5.61
C PRO A 111 19.05 -7.59 -6.24
N ARG A 112 19.36 -8.31 -7.32
CA ARG A 112 20.70 -8.34 -7.95
C ARG A 112 20.69 -7.76 -9.36
N ARG A 113 19.63 -7.95 -10.16
CA ARG A 113 19.55 -7.50 -11.56
C ARG A 113 18.14 -7.06 -11.94
N LYS A 114 17.84 -5.79 -11.70
CA LYS A 114 16.56 -5.19 -12.10
C LYS A 114 16.59 -4.66 -13.55
N ASP A 115 17.71 -4.10 -13.98
CA ASP A 115 17.81 -3.42 -15.29
C ASP A 115 17.79 -4.47 -16.42
N GLY A 116 16.86 -4.31 -17.36
CA GLY A 116 16.64 -5.27 -18.45
C GLY A 116 15.91 -6.55 -18.06
N ASN A 117 15.46 -6.69 -16.80
CA ASN A 117 14.71 -7.86 -16.35
C ASN A 117 13.24 -7.78 -16.78
N HIS A 118 12.99 -7.88 -18.09
CA HIS A 118 11.66 -7.84 -18.66
C HIS A 118 11.00 -9.22 -18.62
N GLN A 119 9.76 -9.29 -18.15
CA GLN A 119 9.04 -10.56 -18.03
C GLN A 119 7.60 -10.43 -18.52
N ARG A 120 7.12 -11.41 -19.27
CA ARG A 120 5.71 -11.51 -19.64
C ARG A 120 4.97 -12.35 -18.61
N ILE A 121 3.82 -11.89 -18.16
CA ILE A 121 2.91 -12.65 -17.30
C ILE A 121 1.57 -12.85 -18.00
N PRO A 122 0.89 -13.98 -17.79
CA PRO A 122 -0.49 -14.13 -18.20
C PRO A 122 -1.42 -13.39 -17.22
N LEU A 123 -2.44 -12.72 -17.75
CA LEU A 123 -3.54 -12.14 -16.98
C LEU A 123 -4.65 -13.19 -16.85
N LEU A 124 -4.61 -13.94 -15.75
CA LEU A 124 -5.49 -15.07 -15.49
C LEU A 124 -6.63 -14.69 -14.53
N ASP A 125 -7.82 -15.26 -14.75
CA ASP A 125 -8.95 -15.20 -13.79
C ASP A 125 -8.94 -16.42 -12.86
N VAL A 126 -7.98 -16.45 -11.93
CA VAL A 126 -7.83 -17.56 -10.96
C VAL A 126 -7.78 -17.10 -9.51
N ALA A 127 -7.66 -15.79 -9.28
CA ALA A 127 -7.46 -15.20 -7.96
C ALA A 127 -8.72 -14.57 -7.35
N GLY A 128 -9.88 -14.71 -8.02
CA GLY A 128 -11.15 -14.08 -7.66
C GLY A 128 -11.36 -12.69 -8.27
N TYR A 129 -10.45 -12.26 -9.14
CA TYR A 129 -10.52 -11.04 -9.92
C TYR A 129 -9.96 -11.32 -11.32
N ASP A 130 -10.71 -10.94 -12.36
CA ASP A 130 -10.21 -10.99 -13.73
C ASP A 130 -9.31 -9.76 -13.98
N ALA A 131 -8.01 -10.01 -14.13
CA ALA A 131 -7.05 -8.95 -14.38
C ALA A 131 -7.23 -8.26 -15.75
N CYS A 132 -7.73 -8.97 -16.77
CA CYS A 132 -8.03 -8.39 -18.08
C CYS A 132 -9.26 -7.48 -18.00
N GLU A 133 -10.36 -7.93 -17.41
CA GLU A 133 -11.57 -7.11 -17.23
C GLU A 133 -11.28 -5.84 -16.43
N ILE A 134 -10.37 -5.92 -15.46
CA ILE A 134 -9.98 -4.75 -14.67
C ILE A 134 -9.27 -3.70 -15.53
N ILE A 135 -8.49 -4.07 -16.54
CA ILE A 135 -7.74 -3.11 -17.37
C ILE A 135 -8.48 -2.70 -18.64
N GLU A 136 -9.41 -3.51 -19.14
CA GLU A 136 -10.38 -3.09 -20.17
C GLU A 136 -11.36 -2.02 -19.62
#